data_AF-A0A7W0LPZ2-F1
#
_entry.id   AF-A0A7W0LPZ2-F1
#
_cell.length_a   1.000
_cell.length_b   1.000
_cell.length_c   1.000
_cell.angle_alpha   90.00
_cell.angle_beta   90.00
_cell.angle_gamma   90.00
#
_symmetry.space_group_name_H-M   'P 1'
#
loop_
_entity.id
_entity.type
_entity.pdbx_description
1 polymer ?
#
loop_
_entity_poly.entity_id
_entity_poly.type
_entity_poly.pdbx_seq_one_letter_code
_entity_poly.pdbx_strand_id
1 'polypeptide(L)'
;MAGNHAPDGDSLDRLRGEVTGCVACPRLVQWRQQVATVKRAAYADEDYWGAPVPGFGDPAAELLVVGLAPAAHGGNRTGRVFTGDRSGDWLYRALHRAGYA
;
A
#
# COMPACT_ATOMS: atom_id res chain seq x y z
N MET A 1 24.23 -3.13 24.62
CA MET A 1 22.94 -3.69 24.16
C MET A 1 22.06 -2.50 23.81
N ALA A 2 22.02 -2.13 22.53
CA ALA A 2 21.18 -1.02 22.09
C ALA A 2 19.72 -1.48 22.19
N GLY A 3 18.96 -0.86 23.09
CA GLY A 3 17.55 -1.14 23.28
C GLY A 3 16.81 -0.88 21.97
N ASN A 4 16.09 -1.89 21.49
CA ASN A 4 15.24 -1.80 20.32
C ASN A 4 14.10 -0.82 20.66
N HIS A 5 14.20 0.43 20.21
CA HIS A 5 13.11 1.39 20.37
C HIS A 5 12.09 1.05 19.28
N ALA A 6 11.05 0.31 19.66
CA ALA A 6 9.91 0.11 18.77
C ALA A 6 9.36 1.51 18.42
N PRO A 7 9.08 1.81 17.13
CA PRO A 7 8.47 3.07 16.78
C PRO A 7 7.11 3.17 17.49
N ASP A 8 6.93 4.20 18.32
CA ASP A 8 5.65 4.49 18.96
C ASP A 8 4.57 4.62 17.87
N GLY A 9 3.36 4.08 18.10
CA GLY A 9 2.28 4.09 17.10
C GLY A 9 1.96 5.48 16.55
N ASP A 10 2.19 6.51 17.35
CA ASP A 10 2.07 7.93 16.98
C ASP A 10 3.01 8.33 15.82
N SER A 11 4.24 7.78 15.76
CA SER A 11 5.19 8.07 14.69
C SER A 11 4.76 7.48 13.35
N LEU A 12 4.26 6.23 13.35
CA LEU A 12 3.80 5.58 12.12
C LEU A 12 2.48 6.18 11.62
N ASP A 13 1.59 6.61 12.51
CA ASP A 13 0.36 7.30 12.15
C ASP A 13 0.64 8.67 11.53
N ARG A 14 1.59 9.42 12.09
CA ARG A 14 2.06 10.66 11.47
C ARG A 14 2.62 10.43 10.08
N LEU A 15 3.50 9.43 9.91
CA LEU A 15 4.08 9.09 8.60
C LEU A 15 2.99 8.68 7.61
N ARG A 16 1.98 7.92 8.06
CA ARG A 16 0.82 7.58 7.22
C ARG A 16 0.09 8.84 6.74
N GLY A 17 -0.11 9.83 7.61
CA GLY A 17 -0.69 11.12 7.23
C GLY A 17 0.14 11.85 6.18
N GLU A 18 1.46 11.95 6.39
CA GLU A 18 2.40 12.59 5.47
C GLU A 18 2.43 11.88 4.10
N VAL A 19 2.45 10.55 4.09
CA VAL A 19 2.43 9.75 2.86
C VAL A 19 1.12 9.92 2.12
N THR A 20 -0.03 9.75 2.78
CA THR A 20 -1.35 9.79 2.13
C THR A 20 -1.71 11.19 1.61
N GLY A 21 -1.20 12.25 2.25
CA GLY A 21 -1.34 13.64 1.80
C GLY A 21 -0.38 14.05 0.66
N CYS A 22 0.57 13.20 0.27
CA CYS A 22 1.62 13.59 -0.66
C CYS A 22 1.13 13.80 -2.11
N VAL A 23 1.49 14.97 -2.65
CA VAL A 23 1.22 15.40 -4.04
C VAL A 23 2.48 15.85 -4.80
N ALA A 24 3.67 15.53 -4.27
CA ALA A 24 4.95 16.03 -4.78
C ALA A 24 5.30 15.60 -6.23
N CYS A 25 4.64 14.57 -6.77
CA CYS A 25 4.91 14.04 -8.10
C CYS A 25 3.70 14.27 -9.04
N PRO A 26 3.62 15.41 -9.76
CA PRO A 26 2.44 15.77 -10.56
C PRO A 26 2.02 14.69 -11.55
N ARG A 27 3.00 14.07 -12.24
CA ARG A 27 2.76 12.97 -13.18
C ARG A 27 2.07 11.78 -12.50
N LEU A 28 2.47 11.42 -11.28
CA LEU A 28 1.91 10.28 -10.55
C LEU A 28 0.53 10.60 -9.97
N VAL A 29 0.32 11.84 -9.50
CA VAL A 29 -0.98 12.32 -9.04
C VAL A 29 -1.99 12.25 -10.18
N GLN A 30 -1.63 12.80 -11.35
CA GLN A 30 -2.50 12.75 -12.53
C GLN A 30 -2.80 11.30 -12.94
N TRP A 31 -1.77 10.47 -13.03
CA TRP A 31 -1.92 9.07 -13.47
C TRP A 31 -2.83 8.26 -12.53
N ARG A 32 -2.60 8.32 -11.21
CA ARG A 32 -3.35 7.52 -10.24
C ARG A 32 -4.83 7.91 -10.20
N GLN A 33 -5.12 9.21 -10.34
CA GLN A 33 -6.48 9.75 -10.38
C GLN A 33 -7.17 9.42 -11.71
N GLN A 34 -6.48 9.54 -12.84
CA GLN A 34 -7.02 9.13 -14.13
C GLN A 34 -7.43 7.66 -14.13
N VAL A 35 -6.59 6.78 -13.58
CA VAL A 35 -6.89 5.35 -13.44
C VAL A 35 -8.10 5.12 -12.53
N ALA A 36 -8.23 5.89 -11.45
CA ALA A 36 -9.36 5.82 -10.52
C ALA A 36 -10.69 6.30 -11.15
N THR A 37 -10.62 7.21 -12.12
CA THR A 37 -11.80 7.71 -12.85
C THR A 37 -12.18 6.80 -14.02
N VAL A 38 -11.21 6.44 -14.87
CA VAL A 38 -11.46 5.64 -16.08
C VAL A 38 -11.80 4.20 -15.72
N LYS A 39 -11.10 3.64 -14.73
CA LYS A 39 -11.21 2.27 -14.23
C LYS A 39 -11.05 1.21 -15.33
N ARG A 40 -10.90 -0.04 -14.91
CA ARG A 40 -10.99 -1.18 -15.85
C ARG A 40 -12.42 -1.67 -15.86
N ALA A 41 -12.92 -2.16 -16.99
CA ALA A 41 -14.30 -2.69 -17.10
C ALA A 41 -14.66 -3.70 -16.00
N ALA A 42 -13.72 -4.56 -15.61
CA ALA A 42 -13.92 -5.54 -14.53
C ALA A 42 -14.13 -4.92 -13.13
N TYR A 43 -13.80 -3.64 -12.96
CA TYR A 43 -13.85 -2.90 -11.71
C TYR A 43 -14.61 -1.57 -11.87
N ALA A 44 -15.49 -1.46 -12.87
CA ALA A 44 -16.13 -0.20 -13.23
C ALA A 44 -16.97 0.39 -12.08
N ASP A 45 -17.64 -0.49 -11.33
CA ASP A 45 -18.54 -0.13 -10.23
C ASP A 45 -17.83 -0.04 -8.87
N GLU A 46 -16.50 -0.27 -8.82
CA GLU A 46 -15.75 -0.19 -7.57
C GLU A 46 -15.25 1.22 -7.28
N ASP A 47 -15.26 1.63 -6.03
CA ASP A 47 -14.59 2.84 -5.58
C ASP A 47 -13.08 2.61 -5.50
N TYR A 48 -12.32 3.49 -6.15
CA TYR A 48 -10.86 3.43 -6.17
C TYR A 48 -10.27 4.34 -5.11
N TRP A 49 -9.22 3.86 -4.44
CA TRP A 49 -8.41 4.66 -3.52
C TRP A 49 -7.82 5.91 -4.17
N GLY A 50 -7.17 5.79 -5.34
CA GLY A 50 -6.71 6.95 -6.13
C GLY A 50 -5.69 7.87 -5.44
N ALA A 51 -5.06 7.41 -4.36
CA ALA A 51 -4.17 8.18 -3.50
C ALA A 51 -2.85 7.40 -3.20
N PRO A 52 -1.84 8.02 -2.56
CA PRO A 52 -0.66 7.29 -2.10
C PRO A 52 -1.08 6.15 -1.18
N VAL A 53 -0.47 4.97 -1.33
CA VAL A 53 -0.82 3.79 -0.56
C VAL A 53 0.10 3.73 0.68
N PRO A 54 -0.44 3.80 1.91
CA PRO A 54 0.38 3.74 3.11
C PRO A 54 0.92 2.32 3.35
N GLY A 55 1.95 2.21 4.19
CA GLY A 55 2.41 0.93 4.70
C GLY A 55 1.32 0.18 5.48
N PHE A 56 1.39 -1.14 5.46
CA PHE A 56 0.47 -2.06 6.14
C PHE A 56 1.26 -3.20 6.79
N GLY A 57 0.91 -3.54 8.02
CA GLY A 57 1.53 -4.63 8.76
C GLY A 57 1.56 -4.34 10.26
N ASP A 58 2.27 -5.20 10.99
CA ASP A 58 2.55 -5.04 12.40
C ASP A 58 3.61 -3.93 12.62
N PRO A 59 3.35 -2.89 13.43
CA PRO A 59 4.34 -1.91 13.84
C PRO A 59 5.61 -2.50 14.48
N ALA A 60 5.50 -3.68 15.08
CA ALA A 60 6.58 -4.42 15.70
C ALA A 60 7.17 -5.52 14.78
N ALA A 61 6.85 -5.51 13.48
CA ALA A 61 7.34 -6.52 12.54
C ALA A 61 8.88 -6.58 12.48
N GLU A 62 9.43 -7.80 12.50
CA GLU A 62 10.86 -8.06 12.30
C GLU A 62 11.24 -8.24 10.83
N LEU A 63 10.26 -8.27 9.92
CA LEU A 63 10.42 -8.43 8.48
C LEU A 63 9.72 -7.30 7.73
N LEU A 64 10.47 -6.58 6.89
CA LEU A 64 9.94 -5.56 5.98
C LEU A 64 10.01 -6.04 4.53
N VAL A 65 8.87 -6.01 3.83
CA VAL A 65 8.79 -6.28 2.39
C VAL A 65 8.57 -4.95 1.65
N VAL A 66 9.55 -4.55 0.83
CA VAL A 66 9.49 -3.33 0.02
C VAL A 66 9.22 -3.69 -1.43
N GLY A 67 8.07 -3.23 -1.95
CA GLY A 67 7.71 -3.36 -3.36
C GLY A 67 8.21 -2.20 -4.21
N LEU A 68 8.02 -2.30 -5.53
CA LEU A 68 8.41 -1.24 -6.47
C LEU A 68 7.44 -0.05 -6.45
N ALA A 69 6.15 -0.29 -6.73
CA ALA A 69 5.12 0.73 -6.79
C ALA A 69 3.72 0.09 -6.73
N PRO A 70 2.67 0.83 -6.31
CA PRO A 70 1.30 0.33 -6.37
C PRO A 70 0.84 0.01 -7.81
N ALA A 71 0.23 -1.16 -8.00
CA ALA A 71 -0.41 -1.47 -9.27
C ALA A 71 -1.65 -0.60 -9.51
N ALA A 72 -1.88 -0.25 -10.77
CA ALA A 72 -2.99 0.59 -11.22
C ALA A 72 -4.38 0.10 -10.75
N HIS A 73 -4.56 -1.22 -10.66
CA HIS A 73 -5.82 -1.84 -10.22
C HIS A 73 -5.63 -2.81 -9.05
N GLY A 74 -4.49 -2.73 -8.38
CA GLY A 74 -4.21 -3.37 -7.10
C GLY A 74 -4.25 -2.31 -6.01
N GLY A 75 -3.09 -1.93 -5.48
CA GLY A 75 -2.98 -0.91 -4.43
C GLY A 75 -3.63 0.44 -4.76
N ASN A 76 -3.62 0.90 -6.02
CA ASN A 76 -4.31 2.15 -6.39
C ASN A 76 -5.84 2.04 -6.36
N ARG A 77 -6.38 0.82 -6.43
CA ARG A 77 -7.81 0.53 -6.27
C ARG A 77 -8.15 0.29 -4.81
N THR A 78 -7.41 -0.60 -4.16
CA THR A 78 -7.75 -1.13 -2.82
C THR A 78 -7.25 -0.29 -1.66
N GLY A 79 -6.27 0.60 -1.89
CA GLY A 79 -5.66 1.41 -0.83
C GLY A 79 -4.76 0.63 0.13
N ARG A 80 -4.50 -0.66 -0.14
CA ARG A 80 -3.59 -1.50 0.66
C ARG A 80 -2.47 -2.04 -0.23
N VAL A 81 -1.23 -1.97 0.27
CA VAL A 81 -0.06 -2.54 -0.43
C VAL A 81 -0.31 -4.01 -0.78
N PHE A 82 0.17 -4.42 -1.96
CA PHE A 82 0.08 -5.80 -2.45
C PHE A 82 -1.33 -6.41 -2.41
N THR A 83 -2.40 -5.64 -2.60
CA THR A 83 -3.78 -6.15 -2.50
C THR A 83 -4.58 -5.86 -3.76
N GLY A 84 -5.32 -6.86 -4.25
CA GLY A 84 -6.21 -6.72 -5.41
C GLY A 84 -5.54 -6.95 -6.77
N ASP A 85 -4.36 -7.57 -6.79
CA ASP A 85 -3.65 -7.98 -8.01
C ASP A 85 -2.93 -9.32 -7.81
N ARG A 86 -2.41 -9.88 -8.91
CA ARG A 86 -1.74 -11.20 -8.90
C ARG A 86 -0.46 -11.24 -8.08
N SER A 87 0.27 -10.12 -7.98
CA SER A 87 1.47 -10.07 -7.15
C SER A 87 1.13 -10.18 -5.66
N GLY A 88 0.04 -9.54 -5.25
CA GLY A 88 -0.55 -9.68 -3.92
C GLY A 88 -0.95 -11.11 -3.60
N ASP A 89 -1.70 -11.74 -4.51
CA ASP A 89 -2.15 -13.13 -4.33
C ASP A 89 -0.98 -14.10 -4.17
N TRP A 90 0.11 -13.86 -4.88
CA TRP A 90 1.32 -14.67 -4.75
C TRP A 90 2.03 -14.39 -3.41
N LEU A 91 2.24 -13.11 -3.07
CA LEU A 91 2.97 -12.71 -1.88
C LEU A 91 2.27 -13.17 -0.59
N TYR A 92 0.98 -12.88 -0.43
CA TYR A 92 0.26 -13.26 0.79
C TYR A 92 0.19 -14.77 0.99
N ARG A 93 0.05 -15.55 -0.10
CA ARG A 93 0.16 -17.02 -0.01
C ARG A 93 1.55 -17.49 0.39
N ALA A 94 2.62 -16.81 -0.03
CA ALA A 94 3.98 -17.14 0.39
C ALA A 94 4.19 -16.80 1.88
N LEU A 95 3.76 -15.62 2.32
CA LEU A 95 3.87 -15.19 3.73
C LEU A 95 3.10 -16.13 4.66
N HIS A 96 1.87 -16.50 4.32
CA HIS A 96 1.09 -17.47 5.10
C HIS A 96 1.79 -18.82 5.21
N ARG A 97 2.33 -19.35 4.10
CA ARG A 97 3.08 -20.62 4.12
C ARG A 97 4.36 -20.54 4.96
N ALA A 98 4.93 -19.35 5.09
CA ALA A 98 6.14 -19.10 5.88
C ALA A 98 5.85 -18.73 7.35
N GLY A 99 4.57 -18.68 7.77
CA GLY A 99 4.19 -18.37 9.16
C GLY A 99 4.17 -16.89 9.51
N TYR A 100 4.08 -16.00 8.51
CA TYR A 100 4.02 -14.54 8.69
C TYR A 100 2.60 -13.95 8.59
N ALA A 101 1.55 -14.79 8.52
CA ALA A 101 0.16 -14.35 8.38
C ALA A 101 -0.77 -15.11 9.34
#